data_AF-A0A9E6PH13-F1
#
_entry.id   AF-A0A9E6PH13-F1
#
_cell.length_a   1.000
_cell.length_b   1.000
_cell.length_c   1.000
_cell.angle_alpha   90.00
_cell.angle_beta   90.00
_cell.angle_gamma   90.00
#
_symmetry.space_group_name_H-M   'P 1'
#
loop_
_entity.id
_entity.type
_entity.pdbx_description
1 polymer ?
#
loop_
_entity_poly.entity_id
_entity_poly.type
_entity_poly.pdbx_seq_one_letter_code
_entity_poly.pdbx_strand_id
1 'polypeptide(L)'
;MDVITFRRSSLLCFLVMPLLIVTVIGTHQLGYISGSTEVPSVISSIINWRTSSKVFSYNLLGGIVVCALITGYAAFRRDEFIRDGWLERLFDFVGKLVVNNFYFWSGNFLAYTLASRMLDFVEPIDSQGIMVLLTALLALVFEFFLSILKVLFFRPRFQ
;
A
#
# COMPACT_ATOMS: atom_id res chain seq x y z
N MET A 1 12.54 5.26 -16.28
CA MET A 1 11.59 4.19 -15.87
C MET A 1 10.32 4.26 -16.72
N ASP A 2 9.81 3.13 -17.20
CA ASP A 2 8.56 3.11 -17.99
C ASP A 2 7.34 3.35 -17.09
N VAL A 3 6.45 4.24 -17.53
CA VAL A 3 5.17 4.59 -16.89
C VAL A 3 4.37 3.34 -16.50
N ILE A 4 4.49 2.27 -17.28
CA ILE A 4 3.80 0.99 -17.07
C ILE A 4 4.24 0.30 -15.77
N THR A 5 5.55 0.27 -15.48
CA THR A 5 6.07 -0.42 -14.28
C THR A 5 5.75 0.38 -13.02
N PHE A 6 5.75 1.71 -13.13
CA PHE A 6 5.31 2.63 -12.06
C PHE A 6 3.89 2.28 -11.63
N ARG A 7 2.95 2.36 -12.58
CA ARG A 7 1.52 2.13 -12.33
C ARG A 7 1.22 0.74 -11.78
N ARG A 8 1.97 -0.28 -12.21
CA ARG A 8 1.84 -1.65 -11.66
C ARG A 8 2.22 -1.72 -10.19
N SER A 9 3.33 -1.11 -9.78
CA SER A 9 3.75 -1.10 -8.36
C SER A 9 2.75 -0.36 -7.47
N SER A 10 2.25 0.79 -7.92
CA SER A 10 1.24 1.58 -7.19
C SER A 10 -0.11 0.88 -7.09
N LEU A 11 -0.55 0.23 -8.17
CA LEU A 11 -1.76 -0.60 -8.16
C LEU A 11 -1.64 -1.78 -7.20
N LEU A 12 -0.49 -2.45 -7.15
CA LEU A 12 -0.25 -3.54 -6.21
C LEU A 12 -0.30 -3.04 -4.76
N CYS A 13 0.32 -1.89 -4.45
CA CYS A 13 0.28 -1.30 -3.12
C CYS A 13 -1.15 -0.93 -2.69
N PHE A 14 -1.96 -0.44 -3.63
CA PHE A 14 -3.39 -0.16 -3.39
C PHE A 14 -4.21 -1.44 -3.17
N LEU A 15 -3.97 -2.50 -3.96
CA LEU A 15 -4.82 -3.70 -3.94
C LEU A 15 -4.48 -4.70 -2.84
N VAL A 16 -3.28 -4.66 -2.25
CA VAL A 16 -2.85 -5.64 -1.22
C VAL A 16 -3.85 -5.74 -0.07
N MET A 17 -4.24 -4.62 0.55
CA MET A 17 -5.13 -4.65 1.71
C MET A 17 -6.58 -5.03 1.36
N PRO A 18 -7.20 -4.48 0.29
CA PRO A 18 -8.52 -4.91 -0.15
C PRO A 18 -8.59 -6.40 -0.48
N LEU A 19 -7.59 -6.96 -1.17
CA LEU A 19 -7.57 -8.38 -1.50
C LEU A 19 -7.50 -9.26 -0.24
N LEU A 20 -6.67 -8.87 0.74
CA LEU A 20 -6.61 -9.55 2.03
C LEU A 20 -7.96 -9.50 2.77
N ILE A 21 -8.62 -8.36 2.81
CA ILE A 21 -9.94 -8.26 3.45
C ILE A 21 -11.01 -9.08 2.70
N VAL A 22 -10.99 -9.11 1.37
CA VAL A 22 -11.91 -9.97 0.60
C VAL A 22 -11.72 -11.44 0.97
N THR A 23 -10.48 -11.90 1.16
CA THR A 23 -10.22 -13.28 1.64
C THR A 23 -10.74 -13.52 3.06
N VAL A 24 -10.64 -12.53 3.96
CA VAL A 24 -11.20 -12.61 5.32
C VAL A 24 -12.73 -12.67 5.28
N ILE A 25 -13.38 -11.84 4.46
CA ILE A 25 -14.84 -11.85 4.29
C ILE A 25 -15.32 -13.20 3.76
N GLY A 26 -14.65 -13.75 2.74
CA GLY A 26 -15.00 -15.06 2.19
C GLY A 26 -14.88 -16.19 3.21
N THR A 27 -13.83 -16.17 4.03
CA THR A 27 -13.64 -17.18 5.10
C THR A 27 -14.62 -17.01 6.25
N HIS A 28 -15.05 -15.78 6.57
CA HIS A 28 -16.14 -15.52 7.51
C HIS A 28 -17.48 -16.06 7.00
N GLN A 29 -17.84 -15.82 5.74
CA GLN A 29 -19.10 -16.32 5.16
C GLN A 29 -19.18 -17.85 5.11
N LEU A 30 -18.03 -18.53 5.02
CA LEU A 30 -17.92 -19.99 5.09
C LEU A 30 -17.95 -20.54 6.52
N GLY A 31 -18.06 -19.68 7.54
CA GLY A 31 -18.10 -20.08 8.95
C GLY A 31 -16.74 -20.48 9.53
N TYR A 32 -15.64 -20.23 8.81
CA TYR A 32 -14.29 -20.51 9.32
C TYR A 32 -13.82 -19.49 10.34
N ILE A 33 -14.39 -18.27 10.35
CA ILE A 33 -14.03 -17.17 11.25
C ILE A 33 -15.31 -16.69 11.96
N SER A 34 -15.23 -16.39 13.25
CA SER A 34 -16.31 -15.77 14.03
C SER A 34 -15.79 -14.51 14.70
N GLY A 35 -16.67 -13.54 15.04
CA GLY A 35 -16.25 -12.32 15.74
C GLY A 35 -15.54 -12.54 17.09
N SER A 36 -15.60 -13.75 17.66
CA SER A 36 -14.86 -14.14 18.87
C SER A 36 -13.45 -14.68 18.59
N THR A 37 -13.21 -15.14 17.37
CA THR A 37 -11.92 -15.63 16.88
C THR A 37 -11.73 -15.07 15.49
N GLU A 38 -11.10 -13.89 15.39
CA GLU A 38 -10.67 -13.21 14.15
C GLU A 38 -9.77 -14.07 13.23
N VAL A 39 -9.57 -15.34 13.59
CA VAL A 39 -8.72 -16.34 12.96
C VAL A 39 -9.44 -17.71 13.01
N PRO A 40 -9.38 -18.53 11.96
CA PRO A 40 -9.93 -19.88 12.00
C PRO A 40 -9.41 -20.73 13.15
N SER A 41 -10.27 -21.56 13.75
CA SER A 41 -9.97 -22.37 14.95
C SER A 41 -8.71 -23.24 14.81
N VAL A 42 -8.39 -23.68 13.58
CA VAL A 42 -7.17 -24.46 13.29
C VAL A 42 -5.91 -23.58 13.42
N ILE A 43 -5.98 -22.33 12.98
CA ILE A 43 -4.85 -21.38 12.99
C ILE A 43 -4.74 -20.69 14.36
N SER A 44 -5.85 -20.45 15.06
CA SER A 44 -5.85 -19.84 16.40
C SER A 44 -5.14 -20.69 17.46
N SER A 45 -5.05 -22.00 17.26
CA SER A 45 -4.27 -22.91 18.12
C SER A 45 -2.75 -22.72 17.98
N ILE A 46 -2.30 -22.20 16.83
CA ILE A 46 -0.89 -21.96 16.51
C ILE A 46 -0.52 -20.49 16.76
N ILE A 47 -1.47 -19.57 16.53
CA ILE A 47 -1.25 -18.13 16.54
C ILE A 47 -2.16 -17.51 17.59
N ASN A 48 -1.69 -17.48 18.83
CA ASN A 48 -2.33 -16.78 19.94
C ASN A 48 -2.15 -15.25 19.82
N TRP A 49 -2.44 -14.67 18.65
CA TRP A 49 -2.46 -13.23 18.42
C TRP A 49 -3.89 -12.72 18.55
N ARG A 50 -4.25 -12.29 19.75
CA ARG A 50 -5.30 -11.27 19.90
C ARG A 50 -4.80 -10.00 19.21
N THR A 51 -5.47 -9.56 18.16
CA THR A 51 -5.12 -8.34 17.41
C THR A 51 -5.47 -7.10 18.24
N SER A 52 -4.64 -6.83 19.27
CA SER A 52 -4.62 -5.57 20.00
C SER A 52 -4.26 -4.43 19.05
N SER A 53 -4.67 -3.19 19.33
CA SER A 53 -4.19 -1.97 18.65
C SER A 53 -2.67 -1.90 18.46
N LYS A 54 -1.89 -2.61 19.29
CA LYS A 54 -0.45 -2.80 19.13
C LYS A 54 -0.06 -3.61 17.87
N VAL A 55 -0.84 -4.62 17.50
CA VAL A 55 -0.64 -5.46 16.29
C VAL A 55 -1.00 -4.69 15.02
N PHE A 56 -1.97 -3.78 15.07
CA PHE A 56 -2.25 -2.87 13.95
C PHE A 56 -1.02 -2.04 13.58
N SER A 57 -0.31 -1.49 14.56
CA SER A 57 0.95 -0.75 14.32
C SER A 57 2.04 -1.63 13.71
N TYR A 58 2.14 -2.91 14.10
CA TYR A 58 3.08 -3.86 13.49
C TYR A 58 2.69 -4.25 12.06
N ASN A 59 1.40 -4.47 11.79
CA ASN A 59 0.88 -4.73 10.45
C ASN A 59 1.05 -3.52 9.53
N LEU A 60 0.87 -2.31 10.08
CA LEU A 60 1.16 -1.06 9.39
C LEU A 60 2.64 -0.96 9.00
N LEU A 61 3.52 -1.21 9.96
CA LEU A 61 4.96 -1.20 9.73
C LEU A 61 5.37 -2.28 8.72
N GLY A 62 4.76 -3.46 8.79
CA GLY A 62 4.91 -4.54 7.82
C GLY A 62 4.47 -4.13 6.40
N GLY A 63 3.31 -3.49 6.26
CA GLY A 63 2.83 -2.96 4.97
C GLY A 63 3.76 -1.90 4.37
N ILE A 64 4.28 -1.00 5.20
CA ILE A 64 5.28 0.01 4.81
C ILE A 64 6.58 -0.68 4.34
N VAL A 65 7.07 -1.68 5.09
CA VAL A 65 8.27 -2.44 4.73
C VAL A 65 8.07 -3.20 3.42
N VAL A 66 6.93 -3.86 3.21
CA VAL A 66 6.60 -4.55 1.96
C VAL A 66 6.55 -3.56 0.78
N CYS A 67 5.93 -2.39 0.95
CA CYS A 67 5.94 -1.35 -0.08
C CYS A 67 7.36 -0.87 -0.39
N ALA A 68 8.21 -0.70 0.63
CA ALA A 68 9.61 -0.32 0.46
C ALA A 68 10.41 -1.41 -0.29
N LEU A 69 10.19 -2.68 0.03
CA LEU A 69 10.83 -3.82 -0.64
C LEU A 69 10.39 -3.95 -2.09
N ILE A 70 9.09 -3.84 -2.39
CA ILE A 70 8.56 -3.86 -3.77
C ILE A 70 9.14 -2.69 -4.57
N THR A 71 9.18 -1.50 -3.97
CA THR A 71 9.73 -0.29 -4.61
C THR A 71 11.23 -0.41 -4.85
N GLY A 72 11.98 -0.92 -3.88
CA GLY A 72 13.42 -1.18 -3.98
C GLY A 72 13.72 -2.22 -5.05
N TYR A 73 13.03 -3.37 -5.03
CA TYR A 73 13.17 -4.40 -6.04
C TYR A 73 12.89 -3.88 -7.45
N ALA A 74 11.82 -3.10 -7.64
CA ALA A 74 11.51 -2.48 -8.93
C ALA A 74 12.55 -1.45 -9.38
N ALA A 75 13.24 -0.78 -8.45
CA ALA A 75 14.33 0.13 -8.73
C ALA A 75 15.64 -0.60 -9.08
N PHE A 76 15.98 -1.69 -8.38
CA PHE A 76 17.25 -2.40 -8.55
C PHE A 76 17.27 -3.40 -9.71
N ARG A 77 16.13 -3.97 -10.12
CA ARG A 77 16.10 -5.05 -11.14
C ARG A 77 16.25 -4.59 -12.60
N ARG A 78 16.42 -3.28 -12.88
CA ARG A 78 16.36 -2.75 -14.26
C ARG A 78 17.56 -1.93 -14.72
N ASP A 79 18.56 -1.71 -13.88
CA ASP A 79 19.73 -0.93 -14.25
C ASP A 79 20.79 -1.79 -14.95
N GLU A 80 20.56 -2.10 -16.23
CA GLU A 80 21.63 -2.35 -17.20
C GLU A 80 21.98 -1.08 -18.00
N PHE A 81 21.38 0.08 -17.71
CA PHE A 81 21.73 1.34 -18.37
C PHE A 81 22.60 2.24 -17.49
N ILE A 82 23.89 2.15 -17.81
CA ILE A 82 24.94 3.11 -17.53
C ILE A 82 24.43 4.52 -17.88
N ARG A 83 24.41 5.44 -16.88
CA ARG A 83 24.70 6.90 -16.98
C ARG A 83 23.90 7.84 -16.04
N ASP A 84 23.07 7.35 -15.12
CA ASP A 84 22.36 8.25 -14.18
C ASP A 84 22.98 8.24 -12.76
N GLY A 85 23.25 9.45 -12.26
CA GLY A 85 23.89 9.69 -10.96
C GLY A 85 23.08 9.15 -9.78
N TRP A 86 23.78 8.76 -8.70
CA TRP A 86 23.16 8.17 -7.50
C TRP A 86 22.03 9.03 -6.89
N LEU A 87 22.12 10.36 -7.02
CA LEU A 87 21.11 11.33 -6.58
C LEU A 87 19.78 11.18 -7.32
N GLU A 88 19.81 10.94 -8.64
CA GLU A 88 18.59 10.74 -9.43
C GLU A 88 17.90 9.43 -9.04
N ARG A 89 18.68 8.37 -8.78
CA ARG A 89 18.15 7.08 -8.33
C ARG A 89 17.54 7.16 -6.94
N LEU A 90 18.19 7.90 -6.04
CA LEU A 90 17.65 8.17 -4.71
C LEU A 90 16.35 8.96 -4.79
N PHE A 91 16.28 9.98 -5.66
CA PHE A 91 15.07 10.75 -5.92
C PHE A 91 13.93 9.88 -6.45
N ASP A 92 14.20 9.03 -7.45
CA ASP A 92 13.22 8.09 -8.01
C ASP A 92 12.74 7.07 -6.97
N PHE A 93 13.63 6.58 -6.11
CA PHE A 93 13.28 5.65 -5.05
C PHE A 93 12.38 6.30 -4.00
N VAL A 94 12.79 7.45 -3.45
CA VAL A 94 12.03 8.17 -2.42
C VAL A 94 10.69 8.63 -2.98
N GLY A 95 10.68 9.17 -4.20
CA GLY A 95 9.44 9.62 -4.85
C GLY A 95 8.43 8.48 -5.01
N LYS A 96 8.87 7.31 -5.48
CA LYS A 96 8.00 6.12 -5.56
C LYS A 96 7.54 5.64 -4.20
N LEU A 97 8.41 5.65 -3.20
CA LEU A 97 8.07 5.22 -1.85
C LEU A 97 6.92 6.08 -1.29
N VAL A 98 6.99 7.40 -1.48
CA VAL A 98 5.95 8.34 -1.06
C VAL A 98 4.63 8.07 -1.79
N VAL A 99 4.64 7.96 -3.12
CA VAL A 99 3.42 7.72 -3.90
C VAL A 99 2.79 6.38 -3.54
N ASN A 100 3.60 5.31 -3.45
CA ASN A 100 3.11 3.98 -3.09
C ASN A 100 2.57 3.93 -1.66
N ASN A 101 3.12 4.73 -0.74
CA ASN A 101 2.59 4.85 0.62
C ASN A 101 1.17 5.43 0.62
N PHE A 102 0.92 6.50 -0.15
CA PHE A 102 -0.43 7.06 -0.27
C PHE A 102 -1.42 6.08 -0.92
N TYR A 103 -0.99 5.36 -1.97
CA TYR A 103 -1.82 4.31 -2.56
C TYR A 103 -2.10 3.17 -1.58
N PHE A 104 -1.11 2.76 -0.78
CA PHE A 104 -1.31 1.77 0.28
C PHE A 104 -2.35 2.22 1.30
N TRP A 105 -2.28 3.48 1.76
CA TRP A 105 -3.27 4.02 2.69
C TRP A 105 -4.67 4.10 2.08
N SER A 106 -4.77 4.50 0.81
CA SER A 106 -6.04 4.51 0.10
C SER A 106 -6.66 3.10 0.02
N GLY A 107 -5.84 2.10 -0.31
CA GLY A 107 -6.22 0.69 -0.28
C GLY A 107 -6.64 0.23 1.12
N ASN A 108 -5.91 0.64 2.16
CA ASN A 108 -6.22 0.29 3.54
C ASN A 108 -7.56 0.89 4.01
N PHE A 109 -7.84 2.16 3.70
CA PHE A 109 -9.12 2.77 4.00
C PHE A 109 -10.27 2.10 3.25
N LEU A 110 -10.05 1.68 2.00
CA LEU A 110 -11.04 0.94 1.22
C LEU A 110 -11.29 -0.44 1.84
N ALA A 111 -10.22 -1.14 2.20
CA ALA A 111 -10.29 -2.45 2.84
C ALA A 111 -11.08 -2.38 4.15
N TYR A 112 -10.81 -1.38 5.01
CA TYR A 112 -11.57 -1.20 6.23
C TYR A 112 -13.03 -0.82 5.97
N THR A 113 -13.31 0.04 4.98
CA THR A 113 -14.69 0.40 4.59
C THR A 113 -15.48 -0.83 4.13
N LEU A 114 -14.82 -1.78 3.46
CA LEU A 114 -15.43 -3.06 3.09
C LEU A 114 -15.64 -3.95 4.31
N ALA A 115 -14.64 -4.03 5.19
CA ALA A 115 -14.70 -4.83 6.40
C ALA A 115 -15.84 -4.38 7.32
N SER A 116 -15.96 -3.08 7.62
CA SER A 116 -17.01 -2.55 8.52
C SER A 116 -18.44 -2.69 8.00
N ARG A 117 -18.61 -2.89 6.68
CA ARG A 117 -19.92 -3.16 6.07
C ARG A 117 -20.29 -4.62 5.99
N MET A 118 -19.30 -5.52 6.06
CA MET A 118 -19.46 -6.96 5.79
C MET A 118 -19.17 -7.83 7.01
N LEU A 119 -18.55 -7.28 8.04
CA LEU A 119 -18.14 -7.98 9.26
C LEU A 119 -18.70 -7.22 10.46
N ASP A 120 -19.61 -7.85 11.20
CA ASP A 120 -20.35 -7.22 12.30
C ASP A 120 -19.46 -6.81 13.49
N PHE A 121 -18.24 -7.34 13.57
CA PHE A 121 -17.27 -7.05 14.62
C PHE A 121 -16.33 -5.89 14.27
N VAL A 122 -16.40 -5.32 13.06
CA VAL A 122 -15.58 -4.18 12.65
C VAL A 122 -16.41 -2.90 12.73
N GLU A 123 -16.08 -2.04 13.70
CA GLU A 123 -16.81 -0.79 13.91
C GLU A 123 -16.62 0.19 12.74
N PRO A 124 -17.70 0.75 12.17
CA PRO A 124 -17.60 1.74 11.10
C PRO A 124 -17.03 3.05 11.64
N ILE A 125 -16.08 3.62 10.90
CA ILE A 125 -15.55 4.96 11.19
C ILE A 125 -16.18 5.94 10.21
N ASP A 126 -16.81 6.99 10.76
CA ASP A 126 -17.39 8.06 9.95
C ASP A 126 -16.34 8.73 9.05
N SER A 127 -16.73 9.08 7.83
CA SER A 127 -15.87 9.73 6.82
C SER A 127 -14.72 8.88 6.26
N GLN A 128 -14.59 7.61 6.62
CA GLN A 128 -13.50 6.76 6.13
C GLN A 128 -13.53 6.52 4.61
N GLY A 129 -14.72 6.45 4.02
CA GLY A 129 -14.88 6.37 2.57
C GLY A 129 -14.34 7.59 1.84
N ILE A 130 -14.41 8.78 2.46
CA ILE A 130 -13.85 10.02 1.91
C ILE A 130 -12.31 9.96 1.94
N MET A 131 -11.73 9.36 2.99
CA MET A 131 -10.28 9.20 3.12
C MET A 131 -9.66 8.34 2.01
N VAL A 132 -10.40 7.37 1.47
CA VAL A 132 -9.98 6.60 0.28
C VAL A 132 -9.69 7.54 -0.89
N LEU A 133 -10.66 8.43 -1.21
CA LEU A 133 -10.55 9.36 -2.32
C LEU A 133 -9.47 10.42 -2.07
N LEU A 134 -9.40 10.99 -0.87
CA LEU A 134 -8.41 12.00 -0.52
C LEU A 134 -6.98 11.47 -0.63
N THR A 135 -6.72 10.26 -0.13
CA THR A 135 -5.38 9.67 -0.19
C THR A 135 -5.00 9.23 -1.61
N ALA A 136 -5.94 8.70 -2.40
CA ALA A 136 -5.69 8.42 -3.82
C ALA A 136 -5.39 9.69 -4.62
N LEU A 137 -6.14 10.78 -4.36
CA LEU A 137 -5.91 12.06 -5.01
C LEU A 137 -4.56 12.65 -4.62
N LEU A 138 -4.19 12.57 -3.34
CA LEU A 138 -2.85 12.97 -2.87
C LEU A 138 -1.76 12.18 -3.60
N ALA A 139 -1.92 10.86 -3.77
CA ALA A 139 -0.95 10.04 -4.51
C ALA A 139 -0.74 10.57 -5.94
N LEU A 140 -1.82 10.88 -6.66
CA LEU A 140 -1.78 11.45 -8.01
C LEU A 140 -1.11 12.83 -8.05
N VAL A 141 -1.43 13.68 -7.08
CA VAL A 141 -0.81 15.01 -6.94
C VAL A 141 0.70 14.86 -6.72
N PHE A 142 1.12 13.99 -5.81
CA PHE A 142 2.54 13.71 -5.58
C PHE A 142 3.23 13.13 -6.81
N GLU A 143 2.61 12.19 -7.53
CA GLU A 143 3.14 11.64 -8.78
C GLU A 143 3.38 12.75 -9.82
N PHE A 144 2.41 13.66 -9.98
CA PHE A 144 2.52 14.80 -10.88
C PHE A 144 3.64 15.76 -10.46
N PHE A 145 3.69 16.16 -9.18
CA PHE A 145 4.73 17.06 -8.66
C PHE A 145 6.13 16.45 -8.78
N LEU A 146 6.31 15.18 -8.43
CA LEU A 146 7.59 14.48 -8.56
C LEU A 146 8.06 14.40 -10.02
N SER A 147 7.13 14.20 -10.96
CA SER A 147 7.43 14.20 -12.39
C SER A 147 7.93 15.57 -12.86
N ILE A 148 7.30 16.67 -12.41
CA ILE A 148 7.74 18.03 -12.71
C ILE A 148 9.11 18.31 -12.10
N LEU A 149 9.31 18.00 -10.82
CA LEU A 149 10.58 18.20 -10.13
C LEU A 149 11.71 17.43 -10.83
N LYS A 150 11.45 16.18 -11.24
CA LYS A 150 12.43 15.40 -11.99
C LYS A 150 12.88 16.11 -13.27
N VAL A 151 11.92 16.65 -14.04
CA VAL A 151 12.18 17.41 -15.26
C VAL A 151 12.96 18.70 -14.97
N LEU A 152 12.68 19.39 -13.86
CA LEU A 152 13.35 20.65 -13.51
C LEU A 152 14.81 20.46 -13.04
N PHE A 153 15.07 19.40 -12.27
CA PHE A 153 16.36 19.17 -11.61
C PHE A 153 17.33 18.27 -12.39
N PHE A 154 16.80 17.30 -13.16
CA PHE A 154 17.63 16.26 -13.80
C PHE A 154 17.59 16.29 -15.33
N ARG A 155 16.70 17.08 -15.95
CA ARG A 155 16.76 17.27 -17.41
C ARG A 155 17.95 18.19 -17.72
N PRO A 156 18.87 17.79 -18.60
CA PRO A 156 19.94 18.70 -19.03
C PRO A 156 19.29 19.93 -19.66
N ARG A 157 19.50 21.10 -19.05
CA ARG A 157 19.27 22.37 -19.76
C ARG A 157 20.26 22.34 -20.92
N PHE A 158 19.73 22.28 -22.14
CA PHE A 158 20.50 22.23 -23.38
C PHE A 158 21.71 23.19 -23.30
N GLN A 159 22.90 22.60 -23.44
CA GLN A 159 24.06 23.24 -24.05
C GLN A 159 23.79 23.43 -25.54
#